data_AF-A0A849V7Y1-F1
#
_entry.id   AF-A0A849V7Y1-F1
#
_cell.length_a   1.000
_cell.length_b   1.000
_cell.length_c   1.000
_cell.angle_alpha   90.00
_cell.angle_beta   90.00
_cell.angle_gamma   90.00
#
_symmetry.space_group_name_H-M   'P 1'
#
loop_
_entity.id
_entity.type
_entity.pdbx_description
1 polymer ?
#
loop_
_entity_poly.entity_id
_entity_poly.type
_entity_poly.pdbx_seq_one_letter_code
_entity_poly.pdbx_strand_id
1 'polypeptide(L)'
;MSARAFESYLISKLQDQGASNNYLANIIDEKAWGEDEKLGMELEDSYPYPKDGEMPSIRTAFEHFFNTIQSKDTDTGTALYSIAPKDADFAQDILNELSEVDELFRYAVSDKTTLAGVLQDTAPAFKYVGDETRADEKQETGADSRLLFKTDKGKPFYIYERDGELWIDVSRLDTGDRGSAIYAAVGNYAFNTGKVFIGDPEGLSDDAVIRRTSNMLSLALRFGTTDFMEPSPEKKAGIPSLGVAPLKWQGSDVDKTKAMIDTFLSTLNHQFPELKHARYDFDKRQFVTRGSGRLLDWEKFDRRAKDTGTGRTARAGEATARRGIFIQSLVSSPGGQRPGILEHVLSRANQLVTKGGLKGLFSATTSTSNKPTATGLAADQIRALLPRYVGRLVKSGKLQVVQSAKDAPETANSFDAGGGLALSGVEGYYDPKNDIVYVIADNVTQDNLKSVINHELFHRA
;
A
#
# COMPACT_ATOMS: atom_id res chain seq x y z
N MET A 1 -5.53 29.33 -13.63
CA MET A 1 -4.83 29.99 -12.51
C MET A 1 -3.33 29.67 -12.49
N SER A 2 -2.90 28.40 -12.44
CA SER A 2 -1.47 28.04 -12.25
C SER A 2 -0.50 28.62 -13.27
N ALA A 3 -0.86 28.68 -14.57
CA ALA A 3 -0.02 29.29 -15.60
C ALA A 3 0.19 30.80 -15.39
N ARG A 4 -0.86 31.53 -14.98
CA ARG A 4 -0.81 32.98 -14.73
C ARG A 4 -0.05 33.32 -13.45
N ALA A 5 -0.16 32.46 -12.43
CA ALA A 5 0.65 32.57 -11.21
C ALA A 5 2.15 32.36 -11.51
N PHE A 6 2.48 31.39 -12.37
CA PHE A 6 3.85 31.16 -12.81
C PHE A 6 4.40 32.32 -13.65
N GLU A 7 3.60 32.83 -14.59
CA GLU A 7 3.94 34.02 -15.39
C GLU A 7 4.22 35.25 -14.51
N SER A 8 3.37 35.49 -13.50
CA SER A 8 3.54 36.60 -12.55
C SER A 8 4.80 36.43 -11.68
N TYR A 9 5.08 35.20 -11.24
CA TYR A 9 6.33 34.87 -10.54
C TYR A 9 7.57 35.15 -11.40
N LEU A 10 7.55 34.77 -12.69
CA LEU A 10 8.67 35.02 -13.60
C LEU A 10 8.92 36.52 -13.80
N ILE A 11 7.87 37.33 -13.99
CA ILE A 11 8.00 38.79 -14.07
C ILE A 11 8.65 39.34 -12.81
N SER A 12 8.13 38.94 -11.65
CA SER A 12 8.59 39.44 -10.36
C SER A 12 10.06 39.07 -10.08
N LYS A 13 10.46 37.84 -10.45
CA LYS A 13 11.85 37.37 -10.33
C LYS A 13 12.81 38.06 -11.29
N LEU A 14 12.35 38.38 -12.51
CA LEU A 14 13.14 39.16 -13.47
C LEU A 14 13.32 40.61 -12.99
N GLN A 15 12.28 41.23 -12.42
CA GLN A 15 12.36 42.57 -11.85
C GLN A 15 13.39 42.67 -10.73
N ASP A 16 13.48 41.68 -9.84
CA ASP A 16 14.51 41.63 -8.79
C ASP A 16 15.94 41.61 -9.36
N GLN A 17 16.10 41.09 -10.58
CA GLN A 17 17.37 41.03 -11.31
C GLN A 17 17.58 42.25 -12.22
N GLY A 18 16.70 43.25 -12.16
CA GLY A 18 16.74 44.43 -13.04
C GLY A 18 16.44 44.12 -14.50
N ALA A 19 15.74 43.00 -14.78
CA ALA A 19 15.41 42.54 -16.11
C ALA A 19 13.88 42.55 -16.36
N SER A 20 13.49 42.59 -17.63
CA SER A 20 12.09 42.46 -18.08
C SER A 20 12.04 41.63 -19.37
N ASN A 21 11.01 40.79 -19.54
CA ASN A 21 10.85 39.96 -20.74
C ASN A 21 9.43 40.09 -21.32
N ASN A 22 9.31 40.82 -22.42
CA ASN A 22 8.03 41.10 -23.08
C ASN A 22 7.57 39.97 -24.02
N TYR A 23 8.35 38.90 -24.20
CA TYR A 23 8.02 37.79 -25.11
C TYR A 23 7.21 36.68 -24.44
N LEU A 24 7.44 36.45 -23.14
CA LEU A 24 6.80 35.35 -22.38
C LEU A 24 5.91 35.84 -21.23
N ALA A 25 5.87 37.16 -21.00
CA ALA A 25 5.13 37.71 -19.87
C ALA A 25 4.62 39.12 -20.21
N ASN A 26 3.35 39.21 -20.61
CA ASN A 26 2.69 40.48 -20.95
C ASN A 26 1.40 40.59 -20.15
N ILE A 27 1.52 41.14 -18.94
CA ILE A 27 0.41 41.27 -17.97
C ILE A 27 -0.03 42.73 -17.93
N ILE A 28 -1.33 42.96 -18.05
CA ILE A 28 -1.95 44.25 -17.72
C ILE A 28 -2.07 44.31 -16.20
N ASP A 29 -1.55 45.37 -15.59
CA ASP A 29 -1.60 45.53 -14.13
C ASP A 29 -3.04 45.71 -13.62
N GLU A 30 -3.28 45.33 -12.35
CA GLU A 30 -4.60 45.34 -11.72
C GLU A 30 -5.27 46.72 -11.78
N LYS A 31 -4.47 47.80 -11.74
CA LYS A 31 -4.99 49.16 -11.79
C LYS A 31 -5.52 49.51 -13.18
N ALA A 32 -4.78 49.21 -14.23
CA ALA A 32 -5.21 49.42 -15.61
C ALA A 32 -6.45 48.58 -15.94
N TRP A 33 -6.49 47.32 -15.49
CA TRP A 33 -7.67 46.47 -15.65
C TRP A 33 -8.90 47.03 -14.93
N GLY A 34 -8.73 47.52 -13.70
CA GLY A 34 -9.81 48.17 -12.96
C GLY A 34 -10.28 49.49 -13.56
N GLU A 35 -9.50 50.14 -14.42
CA GLU A 35 -9.94 51.28 -15.23
C GLU A 35 -10.82 50.82 -16.40
N ASP A 36 -10.47 49.71 -17.05
CA ASP A 36 -11.26 49.10 -18.13
C ASP A 36 -12.60 48.53 -17.63
N GLU A 37 -12.63 47.94 -16.42
CA GLU A 37 -13.87 47.51 -15.76
C GLU A 37 -14.82 48.71 -15.51
N LYS A 38 -14.29 49.85 -15.06
CA LYS A 38 -15.08 51.08 -14.85
C LYS A 38 -15.63 51.69 -16.14
N LEU A 39 -14.96 51.45 -17.26
CA LEU A 39 -15.40 51.86 -18.59
C LEU A 39 -16.37 50.86 -19.23
N GLY A 40 -16.65 49.73 -18.56
CA GLY A 40 -17.50 48.65 -19.08
C GLY A 40 -16.86 47.85 -20.22
N MET A 41 -15.53 47.95 -20.37
CA MET A 41 -14.77 47.21 -21.37
C MET A 41 -14.46 45.78 -20.91
N GLU A 42 -14.39 45.57 -19.59
CA GLU A 42 -14.21 44.27 -18.94
C GLU A 42 -15.31 44.02 -17.90
N LEU A 43 -15.47 42.76 -17.48
CA LEU A 43 -16.47 42.36 -16.48
C LEU A 43 -16.02 42.80 -15.08
N GLU A 44 -16.95 43.18 -14.20
CA GLU A 44 -16.63 43.53 -12.81
C GLU A 44 -16.01 42.33 -12.06
N ASP A 45 -14.94 42.59 -11.29
CA ASP A 45 -14.20 41.59 -10.51
C ASP A 45 -13.63 40.44 -11.38
N SER A 46 -13.21 40.75 -12.61
CA SER A 46 -12.78 39.74 -13.60
C SER A 46 -11.26 39.61 -13.76
N TYR A 47 -10.48 40.35 -12.96
CA TYR A 47 -9.02 40.41 -13.10
C TYR A 47 -8.39 39.00 -13.18
N PRO A 48 -7.74 38.64 -14.30
CA PRO A 48 -7.39 37.25 -14.57
C PRO A 48 -6.12 36.77 -13.86
N TYR A 49 -5.34 37.66 -13.24
CA TYR A 49 -4.02 37.42 -12.65
C TYR A 49 -4.03 37.51 -11.11
N PRO A 50 -3.03 36.94 -10.43
CA PRO A 50 -2.88 37.12 -9.00
C PRO A 50 -2.75 38.61 -8.63
N LYS A 51 -3.37 39.00 -7.52
CA LYS A 51 -3.30 40.35 -6.98
C LYS A 51 -2.01 40.56 -6.21
N ASP A 52 -1.65 41.83 -5.99
CA ASP A 52 -0.43 42.20 -5.24
C ASP A 52 -0.36 41.54 -3.85
N GLY A 53 -1.51 41.37 -3.19
CA GLY A 53 -1.59 40.69 -1.89
C GLY A 53 -1.29 39.19 -1.92
N GLU A 54 -1.44 38.52 -3.07
CA GLU A 54 -1.21 37.08 -3.26
C GLU A 54 0.22 36.77 -3.71
N MET A 55 0.90 37.77 -4.30
CA MET A 55 2.23 37.62 -4.87
C MET A 55 3.31 37.16 -3.87
N PRO A 56 3.36 37.62 -2.60
CA PRO A 56 4.35 37.13 -1.64
C PRO A 56 4.27 35.61 -1.44
N SER A 57 3.07 35.06 -1.25
CA SER A 57 2.87 33.61 -1.03
C SER A 57 3.19 32.80 -2.28
N ILE A 58 2.78 33.28 -3.46
CA ILE A 58 3.09 32.64 -4.75
C ILE A 58 4.59 32.60 -4.99
N ARG A 59 5.30 33.70 -4.71
CA ARG A 59 6.76 33.78 -4.83
C ARG A 59 7.45 32.78 -3.90
N THR A 60 7.07 32.75 -2.62
CA THR A 60 7.63 31.80 -1.65
C THR A 60 7.43 30.36 -2.09
N ALA A 61 6.24 30.01 -2.60
CA ALA A 61 5.94 28.66 -3.06
C ALA A 61 6.81 28.24 -4.26
N PHE A 62 6.95 29.11 -5.27
CA PHE A 62 7.81 28.82 -6.43
C PHE A 62 9.29 28.80 -6.06
N GLU A 63 9.79 29.74 -5.25
CA GLU A 63 11.16 29.73 -4.75
C GLU A 63 11.46 28.43 -4.00
N HIS A 64 10.59 28.01 -3.09
CA HIS A 64 10.74 26.74 -2.37
C HIS A 64 10.78 25.54 -3.33
N PHE A 65 9.88 25.50 -4.32
CA PHE A 65 9.87 24.44 -5.34
C PHE A 65 11.19 24.38 -6.12
N PHE A 66 11.67 25.50 -6.65
CA PHE A 66 12.92 25.53 -7.42
C PHE A 66 14.17 25.28 -6.57
N ASN A 67 14.17 25.67 -5.30
CA ASN A 67 15.24 25.36 -4.35
C ASN A 67 15.24 23.88 -3.91
N THR A 68 14.09 23.21 -4.00
CA THR A 68 13.96 21.78 -3.68
C THR A 68 14.43 20.89 -4.84
N ILE A 69 14.25 21.35 -6.09
CA ILE A 69 14.69 20.60 -7.27
C ILE A 69 16.22 20.57 -7.31
N GLN A 70 16.80 19.38 -7.16
CA GLN A 70 18.22 19.15 -7.39
C GLN A 70 18.45 18.82 -8.87
N SER A 71 19.51 19.35 -9.46
CA SER A 71 19.91 19.06 -10.84
C SER A 71 21.42 18.90 -10.99
N LYS A 72 21.85 18.15 -12.01
CA LYS A 72 23.25 18.09 -12.45
C LYS A 72 23.33 18.30 -13.95
N ASP A 73 24.39 18.97 -14.40
CA ASP A 73 24.67 19.07 -15.83
C ASP A 73 25.27 17.77 -16.36
N THR A 74 24.91 17.43 -17.59
CA THR A 74 25.35 16.24 -18.32
C THR A 74 25.70 16.63 -19.75
N ASP A 75 26.41 15.74 -20.46
CA ASP A 75 26.84 15.96 -21.84
C ASP A 75 25.68 16.21 -22.83
N THR A 76 24.44 15.88 -22.44
CA THR A 76 23.22 16.06 -23.24
C THR A 76 22.23 17.08 -22.66
N GLY A 77 22.61 17.81 -21.60
CA GLY A 77 21.79 18.85 -20.95
C GLY A 77 21.70 18.70 -19.43
N THR A 78 20.77 19.41 -18.80
CA THR A 78 20.57 19.36 -17.34
C THR A 78 19.67 18.18 -16.96
N ALA A 79 20.15 17.29 -16.08
CA ALA A 79 19.40 16.19 -15.51
C ALA A 79 18.87 16.54 -14.11
N LEU A 80 17.59 16.29 -13.84
CA LEU A 80 17.01 16.45 -12.50
C LEU A 80 17.26 15.21 -11.65
N TYR A 81 17.59 15.41 -10.38
CA TYR A 81 17.67 14.31 -9.40
C TYR A 81 16.25 13.87 -9.07
N SER A 82 15.99 12.58 -9.23
CA SER A 82 14.81 11.94 -8.66
C SER A 82 15.14 11.57 -7.22
N ILE A 83 14.23 11.88 -6.29
CA ILE A 83 14.13 11.11 -5.05
C ILE A 83 13.59 9.75 -5.50
N ALA A 84 14.45 8.93 -6.12
CA ALA A 84 14.05 7.61 -6.52
C ALA A 84 13.72 6.89 -5.21
N PRO A 85 12.46 6.49 -4.99
CA PRO A 85 12.18 5.52 -3.96
C PRO A 85 13.12 4.34 -4.26
N LYS A 86 13.77 3.75 -3.23
CA LYS A 86 14.48 2.49 -3.44
C LYS A 86 13.53 1.57 -4.20
N ASP A 87 14.04 0.69 -5.06
CA ASP A 87 13.19 -0.10 -5.96
C ASP A 87 12.01 -0.81 -5.24
N ALA A 88 12.19 -1.19 -3.98
CA ALA A 88 11.13 -1.72 -3.11
C ALA A 88 10.08 -0.70 -2.63
N ASP A 89 10.44 0.58 -2.45
CA ASP A 89 9.55 1.66 -2.02
C ASP A 89 8.48 1.92 -3.09
N PHE A 90 8.89 2.11 -4.35
CA PHE A 90 7.92 2.31 -5.44
C PHE A 90 6.98 1.11 -5.60
N ALA A 91 7.52 -0.10 -5.50
CA ALA A 91 6.71 -1.31 -5.56
C ALA A 91 5.70 -1.37 -4.40
N GLN A 92 6.12 -0.97 -3.20
CA GLN A 92 5.26 -0.94 -2.02
C GLN A 92 4.15 0.10 -2.14
N ASP A 93 4.43 1.30 -2.65
CA ASP A 93 3.40 2.33 -2.92
C ASP A 93 2.34 1.83 -3.90
N ILE A 94 2.78 1.26 -5.03
CA ILE A 94 1.85 0.72 -6.04
C ILE A 94 1.05 -0.46 -5.48
N LEU A 95 1.66 -1.34 -4.70
CA LEU A 95 0.95 -2.48 -4.08
C LEU A 95 -0.07 -2.02 -3.03
N ASN A 96 0.25 -0.99 -2.25
CA ASN A 96 -0.69 -0.35 -1.33
C ASN A 96 -1.83 0.35 -2.06
N GLU A 97 -1.60 0.84 -3.27
CA GLU A 97 -2.68 1.44 -4.05
C GLU A 97 -3.62 0.37 -4.58
N LEU A 98 -3.05 -0.68 -5.18
CA LEU A 98 -3.83 -1.79 -5.71
C LEU A 98 -4.53 -2.63 -4.64
N SER A 99 -4.07 -2.59 -3.37
CA SER A 99 -4.66 -3.34 -2.27
C SER A 99 -6.09 -2.91 -1.92
N GLU A 100 -6.53 -1.74 -2.39
CA GLU A 100 -7.93 -1.30 -2.23
C GLU A 100 -8.86 -1.97 -3.23
N VAL A 101 -8.33 -2.55 -4.31
CA VAL A 101 -9.14 -3.30 -5.26
C VAL A 101 -9.33 -4.71 -4.72
N ASP A 102 -10.53 -4.99 -4.19
CA ASP A 102 -10.86 -6.29 -3.61
C ASP A 102 -10.51 -7.45 -4.56
N GLU A 103 -10.75 -7.34 -5.87
CA GLU A 103 -10.43 -8.39 -6.84
C GLU A 103 -8.94 -8.70 -6.97
N LEU A 104 -8.03 -7.83 -6.50
CA LEU A 104 -6.59 -8.07 -6.52
C LEU A 104 -6.25 -9.36 -5.79
N PHE A 105 -7.07 -9.75 -4.83
CA PHE A 105 -6.78 -10.86 -3.97
C PHE A 105 -7.73 -12.09 -4.25
N ARG A 106 -7.58 -13.26 -3.58
CA ARG A 106 -8.43 -14.49 -3.57
C ARG A 106 -9.44 -14.85 -2.41
N TYR A 107 -9.06 -14.82 -1.10
CA TYR A 107 -9.90 -15.05 0.13
C TYR A 107 -10.29 -13.86 1.05
N ALA A 108 -11.50 -13.91 1.63
CA ALA A 108 -12.19 -12.76 2.19
C ALA A 108 -11.57 -11.98 3.34
N VAL A 109 -12.06 -10.75 3.51
CA VAL A 109 -12.01 -10.03 4.79
C VAL A 109 -13.35 -10.30 5.43
N SER A 110 -13.29 -10.87 6.62
CA SER A 110 -14.40 -11.12 7.49
C SER A 110 -14.42 -10.04 8.56
N ASP A 111 -15.61 -9.63 8.97
CA ASP A 111 -15.82 -8.79 10.16
C ASP A 111 -16.08 -9.64 11.42
N LYS A 112 -16.09 -10.97 11.28
CA LYS A 112 -16.42 -11.90 12.36
C LYS A 112 -15.25 -12.05 13.32
N THR A 113 -15.58 -12.22 14.60
CA THR A 113 -14.61 -12.41 15.69
C THR A 113 -14.49 -13.87 16.13
N THR A 114 -15.11 -14.81 15.41
CA THR A 114 -15.02 -16.25 15.67
C THR A 114 -14.39 -16.96 14.48
N LEU A 115 -13.54 -17.97 14.71
CA LEU A 115 -12.93 -18.74 13.63
C LEU A 115 -13.97 -19.38 12.70
N ALA A 116 -15.06 -19.90 13.24
CA ALA A 116 -16.15 -20.47 12.46
C ALA A 116 -16.81 -19.44 11.55
N GLY A 117 -17.10 -18.23 12.05
CA GLY A 117 -17.66 -17.14 11.25
C GLY A 117 -16.69 -16.66 10.18
N VAL A 118 -15.42 -16.49 10.53
CA VAL A 118 -14.38 -16.10 9.58
C VAL A 118 -14.18 -17.16 8.49
N LEU A 119 -14.21 -18.44 8.83
CA LEU A 119 -14.15 -19.53 7.86
C LEU A 119 -15.38 -19.57 6.95
N GLN A 120 -16.56 -19.27 7.46
CA GLN A 120 -17.76 -19.17 6.62
C GLN A 120 -17.61 -18.10 5.54
N ASP A 121 -16.98 -16.97 5.87
CA ASP A 121 -16.74 -15.89 4.90
C ASP A 121 -15.58 -16.20 3.94
N THR A 122 -14.49 -16.78 4.45
CA THR A 122 -13.22 -16.91 3.70
C THR A 122 -13.03 -18.25 2.99
N ALA A 123 -13.61 -19.31 3.55
CA ALA A 123 -13.49 -20.68 3.09
C ALA A 123 -14.75 -21.50 3.45
N PRO A 124 -15.94 -21.16 2.90
CA PRO A 124 -17.23 -21.75 3.32
C PRO A 124 -17.33 -23.28 3.17
N ALA A 125 -16.46 -23.86 2.34
CA ALA A 125 -16.39 -25.31 2.16
C ALA A 125 -15.62 -26.03 3.28
N PHE A 126 -14.93 -25.29 4.15
CA PHE A 126 -14.22 -25.85 5.30
C PHE A 126 -15.18 -26.05 6.45
N LYS A 127 -14.89 -27.06 7.28
CA LYS A 127 -15.76 -27.45 8.39
C LYS A 127 -15.01 -27.35 9.69
N TYR A 128 -15.60 -26.64 10.65
CA TYR A 128 -15.22 -26.77 12.05
C TYR A 128 -15.72 -28.11 12.58
N VAL A 129 -14.83 -28.90 13.16
CA VAL A 129 -15.16 -30.21 13.72
C VAL A 129 -15.46 -30.09 15.21
N GLY A 130 -14.61 -29.38 15.94
CA GLY A 130 -14.77 -29.18 17.38
C GLY A 130 -13.48 -28.76 18.07
N ASP A 131 -13.60 -28.54 19.38
CA ASP A 131 -12.47 -28.40 20.29
C ASP A 131 -11.95 -29.80 20.63
N GLU A 132 -10.70 -30.08 20.25
CA GLU A 132 -9.99 -31.33 20.54
C GLU A 132 -8.80 -31.08 21.48
N THR A 133 -8.92 -30.11 22.38
CA THR A 133 -7.93 -29.84 23.42
C THR A 133 -7.76 -31.07 24.30
N ARG A 134 -6.54 -31.61 24.32
CA ARG A 134 -6.19 -32.78 25.14
C ARG A 134 -5.78 -32.34 26.55
N ALA A 135 -5.84 -33.25 27.51
CA ALA A 135 -5.40 -32.99 28.89
C ALA A 135 -3.91 -32.63 28.99
N ASP A 136 -3.08 -33.15 28.08
CA ASP A 136 -1.64 -32.93 27.96
C ASP A 136 -1.27 -31.83 26.93
N GLU A 137 -2.24 -31.17 26.30
CA GLU A 137 -1.98 -30.24 25.17
C GLU A 137 -1.01 -29.12 25.54
N LYS A 138 -1.20 -28.52 26.71
CA LYS A 138 -0.32 -27.45 27.21
C LYS A 138 1.11 -27.90 27.45
N GLN A 139 1.33 -29.17 27.77
CA GLN A 139 2.67 -29.74 27.99
C GLN A 139 3.34 -30.08 26.66
N GLU A 140 2.56 -30.60 25.70
CA GLU A 140 3.06 -31.09 24.41
C GLU A 140 3.32 -29.96 23.39
N THR A 141 2.43 -28.97 23.32
CA THR A 141 2.49 -27.91 22.30
C THR A 141 2.54 -26.50 22.88
N GLY A 142 2.40 -26.39 24.20
CA GLY A 142 2.24 -25.10 24.86
C GLY A 142 0.87 -24.45 24.65
N ALA A 143 -0.06 -25.05 23.88
CA ALA A 143 -1.35 -24.43 23.60
C ALA A 143 -2.35 -24.58 24.76
N ASP A 144 -3.17 -23.55 24.99
CA ASP A 144 -4.32 -23.62 25.90
C ASP A 144 -5.54 -24.24 25.22
N SER A 145 -5.61 -24.15 23.89
CA SER A 145 -6.66 -24.82 23.11
C SER A 145 -6.16 -25.36 21.77
N ARG A 146 -6.79 -26.45 21.31
CA ARG A 146 -6.54 -27.08 20.01
C ARG A 146 -7.86 -27.32 19.27
N LEU A 147 -8.09 -26.54 18.23
CA LEU A 147 -9.32 -26.56 17.44
C LEU A 147 -9.12 -27.35 16.15
N LEU A 148 -9.96 -28.37 15.91
CA LEU A 148 -9.91 -29.19 14.70
C LEU A 148 -10.83 -28.64 13.61
N PHE A 149 -10.27 -28.55 12.41
CA PHE A 149 -10.99 -28.21 11.20
C PHE A 149 -10.70 -29.20 10.08
N LYS A 150 -11.56 -29.23 9.06
CA LYS A 150 -11.38 -30.01 7.83
C LYS A 150 -11.50 -29.13 6.60
N THR A 151 -10.63 -29.35 5.62
CA THR A 151 -10.72 -28.69 4.31
C THR A 151 -11.94 -29.19 3.51
N ASP A 152 -12.17 -28.62 2.33
CA ASP A 152 -13.18 -29.07 1.38
C ASP A 152 -12.99 -30.52 0.91
N LYS A 153 -11.75 -31.02 0.99
CA LYS A 153 -11.38 -32.42 0.73
C LYS A 153 -11.40 -33.32 1.98
N GLY A 154 -11.84 -32.79 3.12
CA GLY A 154 -11.90 -33.54 4.39
C GLY A 154 -10.55 -33.73 5.09
N LYS A 155 -9.46 -33.10 4.60
CA LYS A 155 -8.14 -33.18 5.25
C LYS A 155 -8.14 -32.37 6.54
N PRO A 156 -7.68 -32.95 7.67
CA PRO A 156 -7.68 -32.25 8.95
C PRO A 156 -6.54 -31.22 9.03
N PHE A 157 -6.81 -30.11 9.70
CA PHE A 157 -5.81 -29.13 10.14
C PHE A 157 -6.20 -28.58 11.50
N TYR A 158 -5.22 -28.08 12.25
CA TYR A 158 -5.42 -27.60 13.60
C TYR A 158 -5.07 -26.12 13.72
N ILE A 159 -5.83 -25.43 14.57
CA ILE A 159 -5.53 -24.07 15.02
C ILE A 159 -5.31 -24.14 16.52
N TYR A 160 -4.19 -23.62 16.96
CA TYR A 160 -3.80 -23.58 18.36
C TYR A 160 -3.86 -22.15 18.87
N GLU A 161 -4.22 -21.98 20.14
CA GLU A 161 -4.23 -20.68 20.80
C GLU A 161 -3.55 -20.77 22.17
N ARG A 162 -2.78 -19.74 22.52
CA ARG A 162 -2.19 -19.52 23.85
C ARG A 162 -2.02 -18.02 24.07
N ASP A 163 -2.41 -17.50 25.24
CA ASP A 163 -2.02 -16.14 25.69
C ASP A 163 -2.15 -15.00 24.64
N GLY A 164 -3.21 -15.04 23.81
CA GLY A 164 -3.41 -14.03 22.74
C GLY A 164 -2.60 -14.26 21.46
N GLU A 165 -1.80 -15.33 21.41
CA GLU A 165 -1.16 -15.86 20.22
C GLU A 165 -2.01 -16.98 19.61
N LEU A 166 -1.78 -17.22 18.32
CA LEU A 166 -2.31 -18.39 17.63
C LEU A 166 -1.41 -18.82 16.48
N TRP A 167 -1.43 -20.12 16.18
CA TRP A 167 -0.69 -20.71 15.06
C TRP A 167 -1.49 -21.87 14.45
N ILE A 168 -0.98 -22.39 13.33
CA ILE A 168 -1.66 -23.44 12.57
C ILE A 168 -0.72 -24.62 12.34
N ASP A 169 -1.27 -25.82 12.47
CA ASP A 169 -0.66 -27.04 11.96
C ASP A 169 -1.39 -27.46 10.68
N VAL A 170 -0.68 -27.29 9.57
CA VAL A 170 -1.11 -27.70 8.22
C VAL A 170 -0.22 -28.79 7.64
N SER A 171 0.54 -29.50 8.48
CA SER A 171 1.48 -30.57 8.07
C SER A 171 0.81 -31.71 7.30
N ARG A 172 -0.50 -31.91 7.50
CA ARG A 172 -1.31 -32.96 6.87
C ARG A 172 -1.87 -32.58 5.49
N LEU A 173 -1.56 -31.37 5.01
CA LEU A 173 -2.06 -30.83 3.74
C LEU A 173 -1.05 -31.01 2.59
N ASP A 174 -1.59 -31.42 1.45
CA ASP A 174 -0.84 -31.56 0.21
C ASP A 174 -0.96 -30.29 -0.66
N THR A 175 -0.12 -30.19 -1.68
CA THR A 175 -0.23 -29.12 -2.68
C THR A 175 -1.61 -29.19 -3.36
N GLY A 176 -2.35 -28.08 -3.33
CA GLY A 176 -3.71 -28.00 -3.87
C GLY A 176 -4.82 -28.23 -2.83
N ASP A 177 -4.49 -28.43 -1.56
CA ASP A 177 -5.46 -28.54 -0.45
C ASP A 177 -5.85 -27.17 0.16
N ARG A 178 -5.63 -26.10 -0.62
CA ARG A 178 -6.05 -24.73 -0.29
C ARG A 178 -5.50 -24.20 1.04
N GLY A 179 -4.27 -24.59 1.40
CA GLY A 179 -3.60 -24.10 2.62
C GLY A 179 -3.56 -22.57 2.75
N SER A 180 -3.47 -21.81 1.65
CA SER A 180 -3.52 -20.34 1.71
C SER A 180 -4.88 -19.77 2.17
N ALA A 181 -5.96 -20.54 2.04
CA ALA A 181 -7.27 -20.17 2.60
C ALA A 181 -7.25 -20.22 4.14
N ILE A 182 -6.52 -21.18 4.71
CA ILE A 182 -6.33 -21.30 6.17
C ILE A 182 -5.58 -20.07 6.68
N TYR A 183 -4.47 -19.69 6.06
CA TYR A 183 -3.73 -18.48 6.43
C TYR A 183 -4.60 -17.22 6.36
N ALA A 184 -5.46 -17.10 5.34
CA ALA A 184 -6.35 -15.95 5.23
C ALA A 184 -7.42 -15.94 6.33
N ALA A 185 -8.04 -17.09 6.62
CA ALA A 185 -9.02 -17.20 7.70
C ALA A 185 -8.40 -16.87 9.06
N VAL A 186 -7.24 -17.46 9.34
CA VAL A 186 -6.52 -17.30 10.59
C VAL A 186 -6.01 -15.87 10.76
N GLY A 187 -5.50 -15.24 9.70
CA GLY A 187 -5.09 -13.84 9.71
C GLY A 187 -6.25 -12.87 9.95
N ASN A 188 -7.42 -13.12 9.35
CA ASN A 188 -8.64 -12.36 9.65
C ASN A 188 -9.03 -12.46 11.12
N TYR A 189 -9.07 -13.68 11.65
CA TYR A 189 -9.43 -13.90 13.04
C TYR A 189 -8.44 -13.23 14.00
N ALA A 190 -7.13 -13.35 13.75
CA ALA A 190 -6.10 -12.65 14.50
C ALA A 190 -6.30 -11.14 14.46
N PHE A 191 -6.51 -10.57 13.27
CA PHE A 191 -6.76 -9.15 13.10
C PHE A 191 -7.99 -8.67 13.88
N ASN A 192 -9.11 -9.39 13.76
CA ASN A 192 -10.40 -9.03 14.34
C ASN A 192 -10.46 -9.17 15.85
N THR A 193 -9.69 -10.09 16.43
CA THR A 193 -9.69 -10.39 17.87
C THR A 193 -8.51 -9.75 18.62
N GLY A 194 -7.61 -9.07 17.92
CA GLY A 194 -6.43 -8.47 18.54
C GLY A 194 -5.35 -9.49 18.92
N LYS A 195 -5.42 -10.71 18.38
CA LYS A 195 -4.42 -11.75 18.59
C LYS A 195 -3.24 -11.63 17.62
N VAL A 196 -2.16 -12.35 17.90
CA VAL A 196 -0.96 -12.42 17.06
C VAL A 196 -0.84 -13.78 16.39
N PHE A 197 -0.85 -13.80 15.06
CA PHE A 197 -0.63 -15.01 14.26
C PHE A 197 0.86 -15.30 14.10
N ILE A 198 1.38 -16.19 14.94
CA ILE A 198 2.81 -16.56 14.99
C ILE A 198 3.14 -17.73 14.05
N GLY A 199 4.43 -17.99 13.87
CA GLY A 199 4.92 -19.24 13.28
C GLY A 199 4.66 -20.42 14.22
N ASP A 200 4.61 -21.63 13.69
CA ASP A 200 4.53 -22.81 14.54
C ASP A 200 5.74 -22.84 15.49
N PRO A 201 5.54 -22.88 16.83
CA PRO A 201 6.63 -22.93 17.80
C PRO A 201 7.52 -24.17 17.66
N GLU A 202 6.97 -25.29 17.17
CA GLU A 202 7.72 -26.52 16.90
C GLU A 202 8.55 -26.45 15.61
N GLY A 203 8.42 -25.35 14.89
CA GLY A 203 9.13 -25.07 13.65
C GLY A 203 8.34 -25.44 12.41
N LEU A 204 8.81 -24.93 11.27
CA LEU A 204 8.17 -25.08 9.98
C LEU A 204 9.05 -25.90 9.03
N SER A 205 8.40 -26.74 8.21
CA SER A 205 9.09 -27.35 7.07
C SER A 205 9.54 -26.31 6.06
N ASP A 206 10.58 -26.61 5.28
CA ASP A 206 11.13 -25.77 4.22
C ASP A 206 10.04 -25.17 3.30
N ASP A 207 9.11 -26.00 2.83
CA ASP A 207 7.99 -25.59 1.98
C ASP A 207 7.00 -24.66 2.72
N ALA A 208 6.75 -24.91 4.01
CA ALA A 208 5.88 -24.08 4.82
C ALA A 208 6.50 -22.70 5.09
N VAL A 209 7.81 -22.63 5.32
CA VAL A 209 8.60 -21.40 5.42
C VAL A 209 8.40 -20.56 4.16
N ILE A 210 8.60 -21.13 2.96
CA ILE A 210 8.44 -20.41 1.68
C ILE A 210 7.00 -19.87 1.52
N ARG A 211 5.99 -20.71 1.77
CA ARG A 211 4.58 -20.33 1.64
C ARG A 211 4.16 -19.25 2.63
N ARG A 212 4.70 -19.27 3.86
CA ARG A 212 4.37 -18.30 4.91
C ARG A 212 4.70 -16.87 4.51
N THR A 213 5.87 -16.57 3.94
CA THR A 213 6.21 -15.18 3.52
C THR A 213 5.20 -14.64 2.51
N SER A 214 4.80 -15.46 1.53
CA SER A 214 3.80 -15.10 0.52
C SER A 214 2.43 -14.80 1.15
N ASN A 215 2.02 -15.58 2.15
CA ASN A 215 0.77 -15.35 2.87
C ASN A 215 0.86 -14.12 3.77
N MET A 216 1.97 -13.92 4.49
CA MET A 216 2.21 -12.73 5.31
C MET A 216 2.19 -11.45 4.48
N LEU A 217 2.87 -11.42 3.32
CA LEU A 217 2.81 -10.27 2.42
C LEU A 217 1.37 -9.99 1.95
N SER A 218 0.60 -11.04 1.68
CA SER A 218 -0.82 -10.88 1.32
C SER A 218 -1.63 -10.29 2.47
N LEU A 219 -1.39 -10.74 3.71
CA LEU A 219 -2.06 -10.22 4.90
C LEU A 219 -1.66 -8.76 5.19
N ALA A 220 -0.37 -8.43 5.11
CA ALA A 220 0.12 -7.05 5.29
C ALA A 220 -0.51 -6.08 4.30
N LEU A 221 -0.51 -6.42 3.01
CA LEU A 221 -1.13 -5.58 1.99
C LEU A 221 -2.64 -5.48 2.18
N ARG A 222 -3.29 -6.56 2.63
CA ARG A 222 -4.74 -6.61 2.78
C ARG A 222 -5.25 -5.80 3.95
N PHE A 223 -4.57 -5.91 5.09
CA PHE A 223 -4.93 -5.24 6.33
C PHE A 223 -4.16 -3.95 6.55
N GLY A 224 -3.23 -3.59 5.66
CA GLY A 224 -2.35 -2.43 5.71
C GLY A 224 -1.50 -2.35 6.99
N THR A 225 -1.33 -3.45 7.71
CA THR A 225 -0.54 -3.52 8.94
C THR A 225 0.04 -4.92 9.16
N THR A 226 1.08 -5.01 9.97
CA THR A 226 1.72 -6.26 10.38
C THR A 226 1.52 -6.60 11.86
N ASP A 227 0.86 -5.74 12.64
CA ASP A 227 0.75 -5.83 14.10
C ASP A 227 0.07 -7.11 14.64
N PHE A 228 -0.62 -7.85 13.80
CA PHE A 228 -1.35 -9.07 14.17
C PHE A 228 -0.64 -10.35 13.71
N MET A 229 0.62 -10.27 13.27
CA MET A 229 1.37 -11.43 12.82
C MET A 229 2.85 -11.32 13.14
N GLU A 230 3.49 -12.48 13.29
CA GLU A 230 4.93 -12.58 13.53
C GLU A 230 5.55 -13.62 12.59
N PRO A 231 6.72 -13.37 11.99
CA PRO A 231 7.44 -14.37 11.23
C PRO A 231 7.93 -15.51 12.13
N SER A 232 8.07 -16.69 11.54
CA SER A 232 8.65 -17.83 12.25
C SER A 232 10.14 -17.61 12.54
N PRO A 233 10.72 -18.31 13.54
CA PRO A 233 12.14 -18.20 13.86
C PRO A 233 13.05 -18.42 12.65
N GLU A 234 12.73 -19.39 11.79
CA GLU A 234 13.50 -19.71 10.59
C GLU A 234 13.45 -18.59 9.56
N LYS A 235 12.36 -17.80 9.52
CA LYS A 235 12.29 -16.63 8.64
C LYS A 235 13.14 -15.48 9.13
N LYS A 236 13.17 -15.25 10.45
CA LYS A 236 14.06 -14.25 11.04
C LYS A 236 15.53 -14.61 10.80
N ALA A 237 15.88 -15.90 10.94
CA ALA A 237 17.23 -16.40 10.72
C ALA A 237 17.62 -16.46 9.23
N GLY A 238 16.67 -16.74 8.34
CA GLY A 238 16.93 -17.06 6.94
C GLY A 238 17.35 -18.52 6.75
N ILE A 239 17.17 -19.03 5.53
CA ILE A 239 17.56 -20.38 5.12
C ILE A 239 18.31 -20.28 3.77
N PRO A 240 19.65 -20.11 3.79
CA PRO A 240 20.44 -19.90 2.58
C PRO A 240 20.34 -21.04 1.56
N SER A 241 20.20 -22.29 2.01
CA SER A 241 20.05 -23.47 1.14
C SER A 241 18.77 -23.45 0.30
N LEU A 242 17.77 -22.66 0.69
CA LEU A 242 16.50 -22.47 -0.03
C LEU A 242 16.41 -21.10 -0.72
N GLY A 243 17.48 -20.29 -0.67
CA GLY A 243 17.45 -18.89 -1.14
C GLY A 243 16.58 -17.97 -0.28
N VAL A 244 16.28 -18.37 0.95
CA VAL A 244 15.49 -17.55 1.89
C VAL A 244 16.44 -16.61 2.63
N ALA A 245 16.43 -15.33 2.26
CA ALA A 245 17.16 -14.30 3.00
C ALA A 245 16.55 -14.09 4.39
N PRO A 246 17.35 -13.72 5.41
CA PRO A 246 16.84 -13.32 6.71
C PRO A 246 15.82 -12.19 6.59
N LEU A 247 14.63 -12.38 7.16
CA LEU A 247 13.58 -11.37 7.14
C LEU A 247 13.85 -10.33 8.23
N LYS A 248 14.15 -9.10 7.81
CA LYS A 248 14.33 -7.96 8.71
C LYS A 248 12.97 -7.54 9.27
N TRP A 249 12.70 -7.91 10.52
CA TRP A 249 11.42 -7.67 11.18
C TRP A 249 11.52 -6.58 12.25
N GLN A 250 11.69 -5.34 11.80
CA GLN A 250 11.86 -4.16 12.65
C GLN A 250 11.35 -2.92 11.93
N GLY A 251 11.11 -1.83 12.67
CA GLY A 251 10.61 -0.58 12.11
C GLY A 251 9.11 -0.60 11.84
N SER A 252 8.69 0.25 10.91
CA SER A 252 7.31 0.47 10.53
C SER A 252 6.68 -0.72 9.79
N ASP A 253 5.36 -0.71 9.63
CA ASP A 253 4.65 -1.65 8.74
C ASP A 253 5.16 -1.57 7.29
N VAL A 254 5.58 -0.38 6.87
CA VAL A 254 6.18 -0.14 5.56
C VAL A 254 7.53 -0.86 5.44
N ASP A 255 8.40 -0.73 6.45
CA ASP A 255 9.72 -1.39 6.47
C ASP A 255 9.58 -2.91 6.44
N LYS A 256 8.68 -3.46 7.25
CA LYS A 256 8.39 -4.90 7.29
C LYS A 256 7.80 -5.40 5.98
N THR A 257 6.94 -4.61 5.33
CA THR A 257 6.37 -4.96 4.02
C THR A 257 7.44 -4.98 2.92
N LYS A 258 8.35 -3.99 2.90
CA LYS A 258 9.50 -3.96 2.00
C LYS A 258 10.41 -5.17 2.22
N ALA A 259 10.71 -5.49 3.48
CA ALA A 259 11.49 -6.68 3.83
C ALA A 259 10.81 -7.97 3.33
N MET A 260 9.48 -8.07 3.43
CA MET A 260 8.74 -9.22 2.87
C MET A 260 8.78 -9.28 1.35
N ILE A 261 8.70 -8.14 0.65
CA ILE A 261 8.85 -8.06 -0.81
C ILE A 261 10.24 -8.59 -1.22
N ASP A 262 11.30 -8.09 -0.58
CA ASP A 262 12.67 -8.48 -0.87
C ASP A 262 12.91 -9.98 -0.62
N THR A 263 12.51 -10.48 0.56
CA THR A 263 12.64 -11.90 0.90
C THR A 263 11.82 -12.77 -0.07
N PHE A 264 10.59 -12.36 -0.42
CA PHE A 264 9.75 -13.09 -1.37
C PHE A 264 10.42 -13.18 -2.75
N LEU A 265 10.89 -12.05 -3.31
CA LEU A 265 11.54 -12.02 -4.61
C LEU A 265 12.87 -12.78 -4.61
N SER A 266 13.66 -12.68 -3.54
CA SER A 266 14.92 -13.43 -3.40
C SER A 266 14.68 -14.94 -3.45
N THR A 267 13.76 -15.43 -2.61
CA THR A 267 13.40 -16.85 -2.56
C THR A 267 12.83 -17.32 -3.89
N LEU A 268 11.94 -16.53 -4.49
CA LEU A 268 11.29 -16.91 -5.73
C LEU A 268 12.27 -16.94 -6.91
N ASN A 269 13.17 -15.97 -7.04
CA ASN A 269 14.19 -15.96 -8.10
C ASN A 269 15.23 -17.07 -7.93
N HIS A 270 15.48 -17.51 -6.70
CA HIS A 270 16.34 -18.65 -6.43
C HIS A 270 15.68 -19.97 -6.86
N GLN A 271 14.39 -20.13 -6.57
CA GLN A 271 13.64 -21.36 -6.89
C GLN A 271 13.24 -21.45 -8.36
N PHE A 272 12.92 -20.30 -8.97
CA PHE A 272 12.41 -20.18 -10.35
C PHE A 272 13.21 -19.14 -11.13
N PRO A 273 14.48 -19.41 -11.50
CA PRO A 273 15.32 -18.47 -12.24
C PRO A 273 14.72 -18.05 -13.59
N GLU A 274 13.85 -18.86 -14.18
CA GLU A 274 13.14 -18.59 -15.43
C GLU A 274 12.23 -17.36 -15.38
N LEU A 275 11.81 -16.94 -14.18
CA LEU A 275 11.00 -15.72 -13.99
C LEU A 275 11.72 -14.46 -14.49
N LYS A 276 13.06 -14.46 -14.52
CA LYS A 276 13.88 -13.36 -15.06
C LYS A 276 13.56 -13.05 -16.53
N HIS A 277 13.03 -14.03 -17.26
CA HIS A 277 12.64 -13.89 -18.66
C HIS A 277 11.20 -13.41 -18.86
N ALA A 278 10.47 -13.13 -17.78
CA ALA A 278 9.13 -12.57 -17.81
C ALA A 278 9.10 -11.16 -17.19
N ARG A 279 8.09 -10.38 -17.60
CA ARG A 279 7.72 -9.11 -16.97
C ARG A 279 6.22 -8.88 -17.13
N TYR A 280 5.67 -8.00 -16.31
CA TYR A 280 4.38 -7.39 -16.54
C TYR A 280 4.56 -6.14 -17.41
N ASP A 281 3.71 -5.98 -18.40
CA ASP A 281 3.63 -4.81 -19.26
C ASP A 281 2.43 -3.98 -18.84
N PHE A 282 2.66 -2.82 -18.22
CA PHE A 282 1.61 -1.98 -17.65
C PHE A 282 0.75 -1.32 -18.72
N ASP A 283 1.33 -0.94 -19.86
CA ASP A 283 0.61 -0.35 -20.98
C ASP A 283 -0.32 -1.36 -21.65
N LYS A 284 0.18 -2.58 -21.87
CA LYS A 284 -0.61 -3.68 -22.45
C LYS A 284 -1.50 -4.39 -21.42
N ARG A 285 -1.22 -4.21 -20.13
CA ARG A 285 -1.84 -4.89 -18.98
C ARG A 285 -1.74 -6.41 -19.09
N GLN A 286 -0.56 -6.91 -19.44
CA GLN A 286 -0.35 -8.33 -19.75
C GLN A 286 1.01 -8.82 -19.25
N PHE A 287 1.07 -10.11 -18.91
CA PHE A 287 2.34 -10.79 -18.68
C PHE A 287 3.00 -11.10 -20.03
N VAL A 288 4.24 -10.68 -20.19
CA VAL A 288 4.99 -10.85 -21.43
C VAL A 288 6.38 -11.40 -21.18
N THR A 289 6.94 -12.04 -22.19
CA THR A 289 8.36 -12.38 -22.20
C THR A 289 9.21 -11.11 -22.31
N ARG A 290 10.24 -10.99 -21.49
CA ARG A 290 11.08 -9.78 -21.38
C ARG A 290 11.81 -9.46 -22.69
N GLY A 291 12.31 -10.49 -23.39
CA GLY A 291 13.04 -10.32 -24.65
C GLY A 291 12.17 -10.06 -25.87
N SER A 292 11.09 -10.83 -26.06
CA SER A 292 10.28 -10.75 -27.28
C SER A 292 9.04 -9.86 -27.17
N GLY A 293 8.65 -9.48 -25.95
CA GLY A 293 7.42 -8.72 -25.69
C GLY A 293 6.13 -9.47 -26.02
N ARG A 294 6.21 -10.76 -26.36
CA ARG A 294 5.06 -11.64 -26.62
C ARG A 294 4.37 -12.04 -25.32
N LEU A 295 3.06 -12.26 -25.39
CA LEU A 295 2.24 -12.79 -24.31
C LEU A 295 2.89 -14.05 -23.71
N LEU A 296 2.94 -14.11 -22.38
CA LEU A 296 3.50 -15.25 -21.67
C LEU A 296 2.54 -16.44 -21.79
N ASP A 297 3.07 -17.56 -22.28
CA ASP A 297 2.37 -18.83 -22.37
C ASP A 297 2.57 -19.62 -21.07
N TRP A 298 1.54 -19.64 -20.21
CA TRP A 298 1.61 -20.27 -18.89
C TRP A 298 1.82 -21.78 -18.96
N GLU A 299 1.30 -22.45 -19.99
CA GLU A 299 1.48 -23.89 -20.15
C GLU A 299 2.92 -24.24 -20.51
N LYS A 300 3.56 -23.42 -21.37
CA LYS A 300 5.00 -23.54 -21.65
C LYS A 300 5.85 -23.11 -20.48
N PHE A 301 5.44 -22.08 -19.75
CA PHE A 301 6.12 -21.60 -18.55
C PHE A 301 6.18 -22.71 -17.49
N ASP A 302 5.04 -23.34 -17.21
CA ASP A 302 4.92 -24.44 -16.26
C ASP A 302 5.69 -25.70 -16.70
N ARG A 303 5.72 -26.00 -18.00
CA ARG A 303 6.54 -27.11 -18.52
C ARG A 303 8.03 -26.84 -18.34
N ARG A 304 8.49 -25.63 -18.67
CA ARG A 304 9.90 -25.26 -18.53
C ARG A 304 10.36 -25.28 -17.07
N ALA A 305 9.50 -24.85 -16.14
CA ALA A 305 9.75 -24.97 -14.71
C ALA A 305 9.85 -26.44 -14.23
N LYS A 306 9.15 -27.38 -14.89
CA LYS A 306 9.26 -28.82 -14.60
C LYS A 306 10.55 -29.44 -15.14
N ASP A 307 11.03 -28.94 -16.28
CA ASP A 307 12.19 -29.51 -16.98
C ASP A 307 13.54 -29.05 -16.40
N THR A 308 13.60 -27.92 -15.69
CA THR A 308 14.83 -27.35 -15.10
C THR A 308 15.33 -28.05 -13.83
N GLY A 309 14.65 -29.10 -13.35
CA GLY A 309 15.19 -30.02 -12.33
C GLY A 309 15.35 -29.45 -10.91
N THR A 310 14.93 -28.22 -10.63
CA THR A 310 14.91 -27.63 -9.28
C THR A 310 13.75 -28.17 -8.45
N GLY A 311 13.94 -29.38 -7.89
CA GLY A 311 13.15 -29.91 -6.76
C GLY A 311 11.74 -30.40 -7.10
N ARG A 312 11.51 -31.72 -6.95
CA ARG A 312 10.22 -32.40 -7.14
C ARG A 312 9.05 -31.89 -6.25
N THR A 313 9.30 -31.01 -5.28
CA THR A 313 8.35 -30.63 -4.21
C THR A 313 7.92 -29.16 -4.20
N ALA A 314 8.68 -28.23 -4.80
CA ALA A 314 8.33 -26.81 -4.82
C ALA A 314 7.80 -26.38 -6.20
N ARG A 315 6.57 -26.76 -6.54
CA ARG A 315 5.86 -26.11 -7.66
C ARG A 315 5.32 -24.77 -7.15
N ALA A 316 5.87 -23.64 -7.59
CA ALA A 316 5.16 -22.38 -7.44
C ALA A 316 3.87 -22.49 -8.25
N GLY A 317 2.72 -22.38 -7.59
CA GLY A 317 1.46 -22.26 -8.33
C GLY A 317 1.50 -21.03 -9.23
N GLU A 318 0.81 -21.07 -10.37
CA GLU A 318 0.75 -19.96 -11.35
C GLU A 318 0.54 -18.59 -10.68
N ALA A 319 -0.31 -18.51 -9.66
CA ALA A 319 -0.55 -17.28 -8.90
C ALA A 319 0.70 -16.73 -8.19
N THR A 320 1.53 -17.61 -7.64
CA THR A 320 2.81 -17.24 -7.02
C THR A 320 3.79 -16.71 -8.06
N ALA A 321 3.88 -17.36 -9.23
CA ALA A 321 4.71 -16.90 -10.34
C ALA A 321 4.24 -15.54 -10.88
N ARG A 322 2.94 -15.37 -11.12
CA ARG A 322 2.32 -14.10 -11.52
C ARG A 322 2.64 -12.98 -10.55
N ARG A 323 2.49 -13.24 -9.25
CA ARG A 323 2.82 -12.27 -8.21
C ARG A 323 4.29 -11.88 -8.25
N GLY A 324 5.18 -12.87 -8.35
CA GLY A 324 6.61 -12.65 -8.54
C GLY A 324 6.93 -11.74 -9.71
N ILE A 325 6.41 -12.07 -10.89
CA ILE A 325 6.64 -11.30 -12.12
C ILE A 325 6.11 -9.87 -11.97
N PHE A 326 4.91 -9.71 -11.40
CA PHE A 326 4.30 -8.39 -11.22
C PHE A 326 5.13 -7.51 -10.27
N ILE A 327 5.44 -8.01 -9.07
CA ILE A 327 6.23 -7.26 -8.07
C ILE A 327 7.64 -6.99 -8.60
N GLN A 328 8.29 -7.97 -9.22
CA GLN A 328 9.61 -7.78 -9.83
C GLN A 328 9.58 -6.72 -10.93
N SER A 329 8.48 -6.63 -11.69
CA SER A 329 8.34 -5.59 -12.72
C SER A 329 8.23 -4.20 -12.11
N LEU A 330 7.54 -4.05 -10.97
CA LEU A 330 7.52 -2.79 -10.22
C LEU A 330 8.90 -2.42 -9.68
N VAL A 331 9.55 -3.36 -8.98
CA VAL A 331 10.89 -3.17 -8.40
C VAL A 331 11.90 -2.81 -9.49
N SER A 332 11.90 -3.54 -10.60
CA SER A 332 12.84 -3.32 -11.71
C SER A 332 12.43 -2.20 -12.67
N SER A 333 11.40 -1.41 -12.36
CA SER A 333 10.92 -0.33 -13.26
C SER A 333 11.90 0.84 -13.26
N PRO A 334 12.46 1.23 -14.43
CA PRO A 334 13.30 2.42 -14.55
C PRO A 334 12.53 3.68 -14.16
N GLY A 335 13.23 4.68 -13.60
CA GLY A 335 12.62 5.94 -13.15
C GLY A 335 11.72 6.62 -14.19
N GLY A 336 12.10 6.60 -15.47
CA GLY A 336 11.29 7.18 -16.55
C GLY A 336 9.97 6.45 -16.85
N GLN A 337 9.80 5.20 -16.42
CA GLN A 337 8.55 4.44 -16.60
C GLN A 337 7.60 4.57 -15.39
N ARG A 338 8.14 4.91 -14.21
CA ARG A 338 7.36 4.97 -12.95
C ARG A 338 6.19 5.95 -13.00
N PRO A 339 6.31 7.17 -13.58
CA PRO A 339 5.17 8.09 -13.70
C PRO A 339 3.99 7.51 -14.49
N GLY A 340 4.26 6.80 -15.59
CA GLY A 340 3.21 6.16 -16.39
C GLY A 340 2.55 5.00 -15.64
N ILE A 341 3.34 4.19 -14.92
CA ILE A 341 2.80 3.13 -14.06
C ILE A 341 1.91 3.73 -12.97
N LEU A 342 2.36 4.82 -12.33
CA LEU A 342 1.59 5.53 -11.31
C LEU A 342 0.28 6.07 -11.88
N GLU A 343 0.30 6.70 -13.07
CA GLU A 343 -0.90 7.17 -13.76
C GLU A 343 -1.90 6.03 -14.03
N HIS A 344 -1.43 4.89 -14.57
CA HIS A 344 -2.29 3.71 -14.81
C HIS A 344 -2.90 3.18 -13.52
N VAL A 345 -2.14 3.19 -12.42
CA VAL A 345 -2.61 2.69 -11.12
C VAL A 345 -3.62 3.66 -10.52
N LEU A 346 -3.29 4.95 -10.41
CA LEU A 346 -4.19 5.95 -9.81
C LEU A 346 -5.48 6.16 -10.60
N SER A 347 -5.41 6.20 -11.93
CA SER A 347 -6.60 6.46 -12.76
C SER A 347 -7.41 5.20 -13.07
N ARG A 348 -6.80 4.01 -13.02
CA ARG A 348 -7.37 2.77 -13.59
C ARG A 348 -7.06 1.52 -12.77
N ALA A 349 -6.80 1.61 -11.46
CA ALA A 349 -6.53 0.48 -10.57
C ALA A 349 -7.50 -0.69 -10.78
N ASN A 350 -8.82 -0.43 -10.78
CA ASN A 350 -9.81 -1.49 -10.96
C ASN A 350 -9.67 -2.19 -12.31
N GLN A 351 -9.49 -1.44 -13.41
CA GLN A 351 -9.31 -2.03 -14.74
C GLN A 351 -8.00 -2.79 -14.87
N LEU A 352 -6.91 -2.27 -14.27
CA LEU A 352 -5.62 -2.94 -14.23
C LEU A 352 -5.75 -4.31 -13.54
N VAL A 353 -6.53 -4.38 -12.45
CA VAL A 353 -6.75 -5.63 -11.73
C VAL A 353 -7.67 -6.60 -12.48
N THR A 354 -8.86 -6.12 -12.85
CA THR A 354 -9.94 -6.96 -13.39
C THR A 354 -9.69 -7.40 -14.83
N LYS A 355 -9.04 -6.56 -15.64
CA LYS A 355 -8.75 -6.82 -17.07
C LYS A 355 -7.28 -7.08 -17.37
N GLY A 356 -6.37 -6.73 -16.45
CA GLY A 356 -4.94 -6.90 -16.64
C GLY A 356 -4.37 -8.22 -16.12
N GLY A 357 -5.22 -9.19 -15.81
CA GLY A 357 -4.78 -10.46 -15.26
C GLY A 357 -4.12 -10.31 -13.88
N LEU A 358 -4.53 -9.36 -13.03
CA LEU A 358 -4.08 -9.30 -11.64
C LEU A 358 -5.15 -9.78 -10.65
N LYS A 359 -6.33 -10.19 -11.15
CA LYS A 359 -7.35 -10.80 -10.30
C LYS A 359 -6.80 -12.02 -9.56
N GLY A 360 -6.96 -12.05 -8.24
CA GLY A 360 -6.50 -13.17 -7.42
C GLY A 360 -4.98 -13.30 -7.29
N LEU A 361 -4.22 -12.22 -7.54
CA LEU A 361 -2.76 -12.17 -7.37
C LEU A 361 -2.38 -12.39 -5.90
N PHE A 362 -3.19 -11.88 -4.97
CA PHE A 362 -3.07 -12.04 -3.52
C PHE A 362 -4.28 -12.82 -2.93
N SER A 363 -4.61 -12.77 -1.62
CA SER A 363 -5.82 -13.38 -0.95
C SER A 363 -6.99 -12.37 -0.52
N ALA A 364 -8.20 -12.33 -1.17
CA ALA A 364 -9.37 -11.37 -1.25
C ALA A 364 -10.79 -11.82 -0.88
N THR A 365 -11.60 -10.83 -0.52
CA THR A 365 -13.05 -10.96 -0.36
C THR A 365 -13.90 -10.87 -1.59
N THR A 366 -15.10 -11.41 -1.46
CA THR A 366 -16.31 -10.88 -2.08
C THR A 366 -17.17 -10.20 -1.01
N SER A 367 -17.32 -8.88 -1.11
CA SER A 367 -18.59 -8.20 -0.79
C SER A 367 -18.62 -6.84 -1.45
N THR A 368 -19.64 -6.62 -2.27
CA THR A 368 -19.99 -5.37 -2.91
C THR A 368 -20.31 -4.28 -1.88
N SER A 369 -19.58 -3.17 -1.91
CA SER A 369 -20.08 -1.91 -1.35
C SER A 369 -19.89 -0.80 -2.38
N ASN A 370 -20.99 -0.36 -3.00
CA ASN A 370 -21.05 0.93 -3.66
C ASN A 370 -20.82 2.03 -2.61
N LYS A 371 -19.87 2.92 -2.85
CA LYS A 371 -19.80 4.21 -2.14
C LYS A 371 -19.67 5.37 -3.12
N PRO A 372 -20.36 6.49 -2.90
CA PRO A 372 -20.40 7.62 -3.82
C PRO A 372 -19.28 8.64 -3.53
N THR A 373 -18.82 9.30 -4.59
CA THR A 373 -17.84 10.39 -4.61
C THR A 373 -18.50 11.76 -4.41
N ALA A 374 -18.06 12.52 -3.39
CA ALA A 374 -18.30 13.96 -3.26
C ALA A 374 -17.22 14.61 -2.37
N THR A 375 -16.93 15.89 -2.59
CA THR A 375 -16.00 16.74 -1.81
C THR A 375 -16.78 17.62 -0.81
N GLY A 376 -16.18 17.95 0.34
CA GLY A 376 -16.85 18.69 1.43
C GLY A 376 -17.71 17.82 2.34
N LEU A 377 -17.24 16.60 2.62
CA LEU A 377 -17.96 15.60 3.38
C LEU A 377 -17.92 15.90 4.88
N ALA A 378 -19.03 15.65 5.58
CA ALA A 378 -19.05 15.68 7.04
C ALA A 378 -18.04 14.67 7.61
N ALA A 379 -17.49 14.94 8.79
CA ALA A 379 -16.52 14.07 9.45
C ALA A 379 -16.98 12.61 9.55
N ASP A 380 -18.29 12.37 9.71
CA ASP A 380 -18.85 11.02 9.75
C ASP A 380 -18.87 10.31 8.39
N GLN A 381 -19.01 11.07 7.30
CA GLN A 381 -18.87 10.56 5.95
C GLN A 381 -17.40 10.24 5.64
N ILE A 382 -16.46 11.07 6.08
CA ILE A 382 -15.01 10.78 5.99
C ILE A 382 -14.66 9.55 6.84
N ARG A 383 -15.17 9.42 8.07
CA ARG A 383 -15.03 8.21 8.89
C ARG A 383 -15.49 6.96 8.16
N ALA A 384 -16.59 7.04 7.43
CA ALA A 384 -17.08 5.93 6.63
C ALA A 384 -16.17 5.61 5.42
N LEU A 385 -15.40 6.57 4.93
CA LEU A 385 -14.46 6.41 3.81
C LEU A 385 -13.05 6.02 4.25
N LEU A 386 -12.77 5.97 5.55
CA LEU A 386 -11.46 5.59 6.05
C LEU A 386 -11.03 4.21 5.52
N PRO A 387 -9.77 4.06 5.09
CA PRO A 387 -9.24 2.77 4.69
C PRO A 387 -9.36 1.73 5.81
N ARG A 388 -9.61 0.47 5.44
CA ARG A 388 -9.84 -0.59 6.45
C ARG A 388 -8.65 -0.78 7.40
N TYR A 389 -7.44 -0.51 6.93
CA TYR A 389 -6.21 -0.69 7.71
C TYR A 389 -6.11 0.22 8.93
N VAL A 390 -6.77 1.39 8.93
CA VAL A 390 -6.77 2.28 10.10
C VAL A 390 -7.85 1.95 11.14
N GLY A 391 -8.67 0.92 10.91
CA GLY A 391 -9.80 0.60 11.77
C GLY A 391 -9.43 0.36 13.24
N ARG A 392 -8.24 -0.20 13.52
CA ARG A 392 -7.73 -0.34 14.90
C ARG A 392 -7.39 1.01 15.54
N LEU A 393 -6.76 1.91 14.79
CA LEU A 393 -6.39 3.24 15.27
C LEU A 393 -7.61 4.10 15.55
N VAL A 394 -8.64 3.98 14.70
CA VAL A 394 -9.94 4.63 14.95
C VAL A 394 -10.56 4.10 16.25
N LYS A 395 -10.61 2.78 16.43
CA LYS A 395 -11.18 2.16 17.64
C LYS A 395 -10.40 2.50 18.92
N SER A 396 -9.09 2.64 18.84
CA SER A 396 -8.24 3.01 19.98
C SER A 396 -8.15 4.51 20.22
N GLY A 397 -8.81 5.34 19.40
CA GLY A 397 -8.74 6.80 19.47
C GLY A 397 -7.41 7.40 18.99
N LYS A 398 -6.56 6.58 18.37
CA LYS A 398 -5.23 6.91 17.81
C LYS A 398 -5.28 7.46 16.39
N LEU A 399 -6.44 7.36 15.73
CA LEU A 399 -6.77 8.14 14.54
C LEU A 399 -8.14 8.78 14.74
N GLN A 400 -8.20 10.11 14.61
CA GLN A 400 -9.41 10.89 14.79
C GLN A 400 -9.70 11.73 13.56
N VAL A 401 -10.93 11.63 13.06
CA VAL A 401 -11.44 12.55 12.04
C VAL A 401 -12.17 13.66 12.76
N VAL A 402 -11.72 14.89 12.52
CA VAL A 402 -12.35 16.13 13.01
C VAL A 402 -12.92 16.90 11.82
N GLN A 403 -13.95 17.72 12.03
CA GLN A 403 -14.57 18.45 10.93
C GLN A 403 -13.60 19.50 10.37
N SER A 404 -13.14 20.40 11.23
CA SER A 404 -12.20 21.45 10.92
C SER A 404 -10.94 21.34 11.78
N ALA A 405 -9.86 22.00 11.36
CA ALA A 405 -8.62 22.01 12.13
C ALA A 405 -8.75 22.72 13.49
N LYS A 406 -9.81 23.52 13.69
CA LYS A 406 -10.14 24.17 14.97
C LYS A 406 -10.75 23.20 15.99
N ASP A 407 -11.30 22.08 15.51
CA ASP A 407 -11.92 21.06 16.35
C ASP A 407 -10.89 20.06 16.90
N ALA A 408 -9.63 20.22 16.49
CA ALA A 408 -8.51 19.46 17.01
C ALA A 408 -7.92 20.14 18.27
N PRO A 409 -7.42 19.38 19.26
CA PRO A 409 -6.97 19.96 20.53
C PRO A 409 -5.77 20.91 20.37
N GLU A 410 -5.74 21.99 21.17
CA GLU A 410 -4.72 23.06 21.10
C GLU A 410 -3.26 22.56 21.23
N THR A 411 -3.02 21.37 21.81
CA THR A 411 -1.68 20.78 21.84
C THR A 411 -1.10 20.50 20.44
N ALA A 412 -1.97 20.37 19.44
CA ALA A 412 -1.61 20.30 18.03
C ALA A 412 -1.26 21.65 17.38
N ASN A 413 -1.76 22.76 17.94
CA ASN A 413 -1.44 24.13 17.50
C ASN A 413 -0.03 24.57 17.92
N SER A 414 0.74 23.70 18.60
CA SER A 414 2.02 24.04 19.23
C SER A 414 3.26 23.63 18.45
N PHE A 415 3.14 23.23 17.18
CA PHE A 415 4.29 23.13 16.26
C PHE A 415 4.73 24.54 15.82
N ASP A 416 5.21 25.31 16.80
CA ASP A 416 5.68 26.68 16.63
C ASP A 416 7.22 26.65 16.56
N ALA A 417 7.73 26.69 15.34
CA ALA A 417 9.05 27.25 15.05
C ALA A 417 8.84 28.52 14.23
N GLY A 418 8.21 29.52 14.86
CA GLY A 418 8.23 30.91 14.41
C GLY A 418 7.14 31.27 13.41
N GLY A 419 5.93 31.47 13.92
CA GLY A 419 4.91 32.28 13.25
C GLY A 419 3.69 31.48 12.85
N GLY A 420 2.74 31.39 13.79
CA GLY A 420 1.38 30.90 13.66
C GLY A 420 0.98 30.38 12.29
N LEU A 421 1.12 29.07 12.09
CA LEU A 421 0.37 28.37 11.06
C LEU A 421 -1.11 28.57 11.36
N ALA A 422 -1.76 29.46 10.61
CA ALA A 422 -3.19 29.33 10.42
C ALA A 422 -3.40 27.92 9.84
N LEU A 423 -4.03 27.02 10.59
CA LEU A 423 -4.37 25.66 10.15
C LEU A 423 -5.34 25.61 8.94
N SER A 424 -5.52 26.73 8.24
CA SER A 424 -6.21 26.79 6.96
C SER A 424 -5.46 25.95 5.93
N GLY A 425 -6.08 24.86 5.48
CA GLY A 425 -5.56 23.99 4.42
C GLY A 425 -4.78 22.76 4.90
N VAL A 426 -4.65 22.51 6.21
CA VAL A 426 -4.04 21.27 6.71
C VAL A 426 -5.01 20.11 6.52
N GLU A 427 -4.61 19.10 5.74
CA GLU A 427 -5.44 17.92 5.40
C GLU A 427 -5.42 16.87 6.53
N GLY A 428 -4.31 16.78 7.25
CA GLY A 428 -4.10 15.93 8.42
C GLY A 428 -2.81 16.29 9.13
N TYR A 429 -2.60 15.77 10.34
CA TYR A 429 -1.33 15.86 11.05
C TYR A 429 -1.20 14.75 12.11
N TYR A 430 0.04 14.36 12.42
CA TYR A 430 0.37 13.51 13.56
C TYR A 430 0.75 14.33 14.81
N ASP A 431 0.10 14.06 15.95
CA ASP A 431 0.46 14.59 17.27
C ASP A 431 1.38 13.60 18.00
N PRO A 432 2.70 13.84 18.06
CA PRO A 432 3.64 12.94 18.72
C PRO A 432 3.53 12.96 20.25
N LYS A 433 2.94 13.99 20.85
CA LYS A 433 2.82 14.09 22.31
C LYS A 433 1.77 13.11 22.84
N ASN A 434 0.67 12.98 22.10
CA ASN A 434 -0.45 12.11 22.47
C ASN A 434 -0.49 10.81 21.65
N ASP A 435 0.39 10.68 20.65
CA ASP A 435 0.42 9.60 19.67
C ASP A 435 -0.96 9.46 18.99
N ILE A 436 -1.46 10.54 18.36
CA ILE A 436 -2.76 10.57 17.68
C ILE A 436 -2.59 11.17 16.28
N VAL A 437 -3.14 10.51 15.26
CA VAL A 437 -3.28 11.05 13.91
C VAL A 437 -4.62 11.78 13.78
N TYR A 438 -4.61 13.02 13.31
CA TYR A 438 -5.80 13.78 13.02
C TYR A 438 -5.98 13.95 11.51
N VAL A 439 -7.22 13.74 11.04
CA VAL A 439 -7.64 13.99 9.66
C VAL A 439 -8.68 15.09 9.67
N ILE A 440 -8.49 16.12 8.84
CA ILE A 440 -9.33 17.32 8.80
C ILE A 440 -10.34 17.20 7.65
N ALA A 441 -11.59 16.86 7.98
CA ALA A 441 -12.64 16.55 7.00
C ALA A 441 -12.85 17.67 5.96
N ASP A 442 -12.81 18.93 6.39
CA ASP A 442 -13.00 20.11 5.52
C ASP A 442 -11.94 20.22 4.41
N ASN A 443 -10.75 19.65 4.64
CA ASN A 443 -9.60 19.77 3.73
C ASN A 443 -9.28 18.45 3.00
N VAL A 444 -10.05 17.39 3.25
CA VAL A 444 -9.89 16.10 2.58
C VAL A 444 -11.08 15.78 1.68
N THR A 445 -10.75 15.09 0.61
CA THR A 445 -11.63 14.55 -0.42
C THR A 445 -11.51 13.04 -0.37
N GLN A 446 -12.46 12.31 -0.96
CA GLN A 446 -12.31 10.86 -1.11
C GLN A 446 -10.99 10.47 -1.80
N ASP A 447 -10.51 11.29 -2.73
CA ASP A 447 -9.37 10.99 -3.57
C ASP A 447 -8.01 11.21 -2.86
N ASN A 448 -7.90 12.20 -1.96
CA ASN A 448 -6.65 12.48 -1.21
C ASN A 448 -6.65 11.91 0.22
N LEU A 449 -7.82 11.57 0.80
CA LEU A 449 -7.97 11.09 2.18
C LEU A 449 -6.96 9.98 2.52
N LYS A 450 -6.80 9.02 1.61
CA LYS A 450 -5.88 7.89 1.80
C LYS A 450 -4.41 8.32 1.81
N SER A 451 -4.04 9.25 0.92
CA SER A 451 -2.67 9.78 0.86
C SER A 451 -2.32 10.53 2.13
N VAL A 452 -3.25 11.33 2.64
CA VAL A 452 -3.11 12.09 3.89
C VAL A 452 -2.91 11.15 5.07
N ILE A 453 -3.76 10.14 5.21
CA ILE A 453 -3.65 9.15 6.28
C ILE A 453 -2.29 8.42 6.23
N ASN A 454 -1.85 7.98 5.06
CA ASN A 454 -0.55 7.31 4.91
C ASN A 454 0.62 8.25 5.25
N HIS A 455 0.54 9.52 4.85
CA HIS A 455 1.52 10.54 5.18
C HIS A 455 1.63 10.74 6.69
N GLU A 456 0.50 10.82 7.40
CA GLU A 456 0.54 11.00 8.86
C GLU A 456 0.96 9.75 9.62
N LEU A 457 0.56 8.56 9.14
CA LEU A 457 1.03 7.31 9.73
C LEU A 457 2.53 7.10 9.52
N PHE A 458 3.10 7.64 8.45
CA PHE A 458 4.54 7.66 8.25
C PHE A 458 5.25 8.52 9.31
N HIS A 459 4.70 9.69 9.67
CA HIS A 459 5.26 10.52 10.75
C HIS A 459 5.07 9.93 12.15
N ARG A 460 4.09 9.03 12.31
CA ARG A 460 3.85 8.29 13.55
C ARG A 460 4.86 7.16 13.81
N ALA A 461 5.38 6.56 12.75
CA ALA A 461 6.29 5.42 12.81
C ALA A 461 7.74 5.85 13.09
#